data_AF-A0A7Y6XJT2-F1
#
_entry.id   AF-A0A7Y6XJT2-F1
#
_cell.length_a   1.000
_cell.length_b   1.000
_cell.length_c   1.000
_cell.angle_alpha   90.00
_cell.angle_beta   90.00
_cell.angle_gamma   90.00
#
_symmetry.space_group_name_H-M   'P 1'
#
loop_
_entity.id
_entity.type
_entity.pdbx_description
1 polymer ?
#
loop_
_entity_poly.entity_id
_entity_poly.type
_entity_poly.pdbx_seq_one_letter_code
_entity_poly.pdbx_strand_id
1 'polypeptide(L)'
;MARVISRALPLSLLLASSLLSGCRHAQHPEARTVGSVASSLFATLEDEGALASAFVLDARTGEPLYAHREHVRLLPASTMKVVSTASVLSALGADFRFQTPVTLEGTLTNGLYLGDLVVDPSGDPSLGSWRFPETALACEQVADALQARGVQQWRGQVRVRGTDDVEAAFGPGWAWDDAAYAYSAAPTPFVFRENVVDLALSRADGADCALPPTVQLTPAFATLSAIVRVDANAERANLSCTRQRGAPGVRCVWRSPVNQCPRSAAVRLSVDEPQILFSACVEEALLKRGIPRLPAT
;
A
#
# COMPACT_ATOMS: atom_id res chain seq x y z
N MET A 1 -78.45 -85.56 21.16
CA MET A 1 -77.90 -86.76 20.48
C MET A 1 -77.21 -86.31 19.20
N ALA A 2 -75.90 -86.60 19.08
CA ALA A 2 -75.05 -86.68 17.86
C ALA A 2 -75.01 -85.46 16.91
N ARG A 3 -73.88 -85.02 16.34
CA ARG A 3 -72.50 -85.53 16.23
C ARG A 3 -71.62 -84.36 15.73
N VAL A 4 -70.37 -84.34 16.21
CA VAL A 4 -69.26 -83.51 15.72
C VAL A 4 -68.85 -83.94 14.31
N ILE A 5 -68.62 -83.00 13.39
CA ILE A 5 -67.59 -83.11 12.33
C ILE A 5 -66.97 -81.72 12.07
N SER A 6 -65.66 -81.69 12.23
CA SER A 6 -64.72 -80.63 11.90
C SER A 6 -64.42 -80.56 10.39
N ARG A 7 -64.08 -79.36 9.87
CA ARG A 7 -63.04 -79.16 8.84
C ARG A 7 -62.79 -77.69 8.49
N ALA A 8 -61.55 -77.27 8.80
CA ALA A 8 -60.59 -76.50 8.00
C ALA A 8 -61.00 -75.18 7.28
N LEU A 9 -60.30 -74.11 7.69
CA LEU A 9 -60.03 -72.87 6.96
C LEU A 9 -59.16 -73.13 5.70
N PRO A 10 -59.17 -72.25 4.67
CA PRO A 10 -58.35 -71.02 4.68
C PRO A 10 -59.12 -69.77 4.19
N LEU A 11 -58.97 -68.61 4.83
CA LEU A 11 -57.86 -67.65 4.71
C LEU A 11 -57.77 -67.00 3.32
N SER A 12 -58.49 -65.89 3.10
CA SER A 12 -58.04 -64.68 2.38
C SER A 12 -59.21 -63.73 2.07
N LEU A 13 -59.50 -62.81 2.99
CA LEU A 13 -60.27 -61.60 2.69
C LEU A 13 -59.78 -60.48 3.61
N LEU A 14 -59.68 -59.28 3.01
CA LEU A 14 -59.55 -57.95 3.64
C LEU A 14 -58.13 -57.49 4.00
N LEU A 15 -57.48 -56.79 3.06
CA LEU A 15 -56.60 -55.65 3.35
C LEU A 15 -56.46 -54.79 2.09
N ALA A 16 -57.47 -53.96 1.82
CA ALA A 16 -57.44 -52.95 0.77
C ALA A 16 -58.10 -51.67 1.28
N SER A 17 -57.53 -51.03 2.31
CA SER A 17 -57.95 -49.69 2.75
C SER A 17 -57.08 -49.15 3.89
N SER A 18 -55.87 -48.66 3.55
CA SER A 18 -55.03 -47.73 4.35
C SER A 18 -53.64 -47.72 3.68
N LEU A 19 -53.23 -46.73 2.89
CA LEU A 19 -52.69 -45.44 3.36
C LEU A 19 -52.53 -44.50 2.15
N LEU A 20 -53.57 -43.75 1.81
CA LEU A 20 -53.47 -42.52 1.02
C LEU A 20 -53.40 -41.35 2.00
N SER A 21 -52.19 -41.05 2.48
CA SER A 21 -51.83 -39.71 3.00
C SER A 21 -50.31 -39.60 3.11
N GLY A 22 -49.64 -39.85 1.98
CA GLY A 22 -48.23 -39.58 1.79
C GLY A 22 -48.03 -38.27 1.03
N CYS A 23 -48.72 -37.19 1.40
CA CYS A 23 -48.28 -35.86 1.01
C CYS A 23 -46.97 -35.58 1.73
N ARG A 24 -45.87 -36.06 1.14
CA ARG A 24 -44.54 -35.50 1.41
C ARG A 24 -44.67 -34.02 1.09
N HIS A 25 -44.81 -33.18 2.12
CA HIS A 25 -44.43 -31.78 2.00
C HIS A 25 -43.01 -31.82 1.44
N ALA A 26 -42.86 -31.42 0.18
CA ALA A 26 -41.54 -31.12 -0.34
C ALA A 26 -41.00 -30.03 0.59
N GLN A 27 -40.06 -30.39 1.46
CA GLN A 27 -39.30 -29.38 2.19
C GLN A 27 -38.62 -28.54 1.12
N HIS A 28 -39.19 -27.37 0.85
CA HIS A 28 -38.47 -26.36 0.09
C HIS A 28 -37.16 -26.14 0.85
N PRO A 29 -35.99 -26.27 0.21
CA PRO A 29 -34.73 -25.97 0.87
C PRO A 29 -34.87 -24.57 1.47
N GLU A 30 -34.67 -24.44 2.79
CA GLU A 30 -34.72 -23.15 3.47
C GLU A 30 -33.90 -22.15 2.65
N ALA A 31 -34.52 -21.01 2.32
CA ALA A 31 -33.83 -19.96 1.60
C ALA A 31 -32.57 -19.61 2.39
N ARG A 32 -31.39 -19.71 1.75
CA ARG A 32 -30.12 -19.37 2.39
C ARG A 32 -30.19 -17.95 2.94
N THR A 33 -30.26 -17.82 4.25
CA THR A 33 -30.16 -16.54 4.95
C THR A 33 -28.69 -16.15 5.06
N VAL A 34 -28.42 -14.84 5.16
CA VAL A 34 -27.06 -14.32 5.45
C VAL A 34 -26.48 -15.02 6.68
N GLY A 35 -27.29 -15.18 7.74
CA GLY A 35 -26.87 -15.89 8.95
C GLY A 35 -26.49 -17.35 8.70
N SER A 36 -27.28 -18.12 7.96
CA SER A 36 -26.98 -19.53 7.70
C SER A 36 -25.68 -19.72 6.91
N VAL A 37 -25.44 -18.88 5.89
CA VAL A 37 -24.23 -18.94 5.07
C VAL A 37 -23.00 -18.49 5.87
N ALA A 38 -23.11 -17.38 6.60
CA ALA A 38 -22.03 -16.85 7.41
C ALA A 38 -21.61 -17.83 8.50
N SER A 39 -22.57 -18.42 9.23
CA SER A 39 -22.26 -19.38 10.30
C SER A 39 -21.56 -20.63 9.79
N SER A 40 -21.97 -21.19 8.64
CA SER A 40 -21.26 -22.32 8.05
C SER A 40 -19.83 -21.97 7.64
N LEU A 41 -19.62 -20.78 7.05
CA LEU A 41 -18.28 -20.31 6.67
C LEU A 41 -17.36 -20.14 7.89
N PHE A 42 -17.85 -19.45 8.93
CA PHE A 42 -17.03 -19.20 10.12
C PHE A 42 -16.75 -20.49 10.90
N ALA A 43 -17.69 -21.44 10.95
CA ALA A 43 -17.44 -22.76 11.52
C ALA A 43 -16.29 -23.47 10.81
N THR A 44 -16.29 -23.51 9.46
CA THR A 44 -15.20 -24.14 8.69
C THR A 44 -13.85 -23.46 8.96
N LEU A 45 -13.80 -22.12 8.97
CA LEU A 45 -12.56 -21.39 9.26
C LEU A 45 -12.02 -21.68 10.67
N GLU A 46 -12.92 -21.80 11.64
CA GLU A 46 -12.57 -22.07 13.04
C GLU A 46 -12.13 -23.52 13.28
N ASP A 47 -12.76 -24.48 12.59
CA ASP A 47 -12.33 -25.88 12.59
C ASP A 47 -10.92 -26.05 11.99
N GLU A 48 -10.53 -25.18 11.06
CA GLU A 48 -9.18 -25.09 10.50
C GLU A 48 -8.19 -24.30 11.38
N GLY A 49 -8.65 -23.79 12.53
CA GLY A 49 -7.82 -23.14 13.55
C GLY A 49 -7.73 -21.61 13.44
N ALA A 50 -8.52 -20.97 12.58
CA ALA A 50 -8.59 -19.51 12.53
C ALA A 50 -9.45 -18.93 13.67
N LEU A 51 -9.12 -17.71 14.11
CA LEU A 51 -10.03 -16.90 14.91
C LEU A 51 -10.73 -15.90 13.99
N ALA A 52 -12.03 -16.08 13.80
CA ALA A 52 -12.84 -15.23 12.94
C ALA A 52 -13.89 -14.44 13.73
N SER A 53 -14.26 -13.27 13.20
CA SER A 53 -15.32 -12.41 13.72
C SER A 53 -16.05 -11.77 12.55
N ALA A 54 -17.35 -11.57 12.71
CA ALA A 54 -18.16 -10.81 11.78
C ALA A 54 -19.30 -10.10 12.48
N PHE A 55 -19.57 -8.89 12.01
CA PHE A 55 -20.69 -8.09 12.43
C PHE A 55 -21.29 -7.41 11.22
N VAL A 56 -22.57 -7.65 10.96
CA VAL A 56 -23.31 -7.10 9.82
C VAL A 56 -24.49 -6.33 10.38
N LEU A 57 -24.64 -5.09 9.93
CA LEU A 57 -25.70 -4.19 10.35
C LEU A 57 -26.42 -3.63 9.12
N ASP A 58 -27.71 -3.37 9.26
CA ASP A 58 -28.45 -2.53 8.32
C ASP A 58 -27.96 -1.09 8.48
N ALA A 59 -27.35 -0.51 7.44
CA ALA A 59 -26.76 0.82 7.51
C ALA A 59 -27.77 1.95 7.69
N ARG A 60 -29.07 1.72 7.42
CA ARG A 60 -30.14 2.71 7.60
C ARG A 60 -30.73 2.66 9.00
N THR A 61 -30.99 1.46 9.52
CA THR A 61 -31.67 1.28 10.81
C THR A 61 -30.69 1.09 11.97
N GLY A 62 -29.45 0.67 11.69
CA GLY A 62 -28.47 0.25 12.68
C GLY A 62 -28.75 -1.14 13.27
N GLU A 63 -29.76 -1.85 12.77
CA GLU A 63 -30.15 -3.16 13.29
C GLU A 63 -29.10 -4.22 12.95
N PRO A 64 -28.61 -5.00 13.93
CA PRO A 64 -27.73 -6.13 13.66
C PRO A 64 -28.46 -7.20 12.85
N LEU A 65 -27.94 -7.51 11.66
CA LEU A 65 -28.42 -8.59 10.79
C LEU A 65 -27.67 -9.90 11.06
N TYR A 66 -26.43 -9.80 11.55
CA TYR A 66 -25.59 -10.93 11.92
C TYR A 66 -24.50 -10.50 12.91
N ALA A 67 -24.23 -11.34 13.91
CA ALA A 67 -23.16 -11.13 14.87
C ALA A 67 -22.49 -12.47 15.19
N HIS A 68 -21.17 -12.51 15.08
CA HIS A 68 -20.33 -13.66 15.38
C HIS A 68 -19.03 -13.18 15.99
N ARG A 69 -18.83 -13.40 17.30
CA ARG A 69 -17.63 -12.96 18.04
C ARG A 69 -17.31 -11.48 17.83
N GLU A 70 -18.32 -10.62 17.73
CA GLU A 70 -18.22 -9.20 17.37
C GLU A 70 -17.41 -8.36 18.37
N HIS A 71 -17.19 -8.88 19.59
CA HIS A 71 -16.42 -8.22 20.64
C HIS A 71 -14.98 -8.74 20.80
N VAL A 72 -14.56 -9.72 19.97
CA VAL A 72 -13.19 -10.23 20.01
C VAL A 72 -12.23 -9.25 19.35
N ARG A 73 -11.06 -9.02 19.95
CA ARG A 73 -10.01 -8.18 19.35
C ARG A 73 -9.21 -8.98 18.33
N LEU A 74 -9.13 -8.48 17.11
CA LEU A 74 -8.35 -9.04 16.01
C LEU A 74 -7.34 -8.03 15.49
N LEU A 75 -6.31 -8.49 14.79
CA LEU A 75 -5.44 -7.62 14.00
C LEU A 75 -6.22 -7.10 12.79
N PRO A 76 -6.52 -5.80 12.71
CA PRO A 76 -7.39 -5.26 11.65
C PRO A 76 -6.69 -5.18 10.29
N ALA A 77 -5.36 -5.33 10.25
CA ALA A 77 -4.55 -5.01 9.08
C ALA A 77 -4.96 -3.65 8.48
N SER A 78 -5.10 -3.56 7.16
CA SER A 78 -5.46 -2.31 6.48
C SER A 78 -6.88 -1.81 6.75
N THR A 79 -7.77 -2.58 7.41
CA THR A 79 -9.08 -2.06 7.81
C THR A 79 -8.99 -0.96 8.88
N MET A 80 -7.86 -0.89 9.61
CA MET A 80 -7.56 0.23 10.52
C MET A 80 -7.60 1.61 9.81
N LYS A 81 -7.37 1.65 8.49
CA LYS A 81 -7.46 2.89 7.71
C LYS A 81 -8.84 3.54 7.79
N VAL A 82 -9.92 2.77 7.98
CA VAL A 82 -11.26 3.32 8.18
C VAL A 82 -11.29 4.24 9.41
N VAL A 83 -10.73 3.79 10.54
CA VAL A 83 -10.67 4.56 11.78
C VAL A 83 -9.77 5.78 11.63
N SER A 84 -8.57 5.61 11.07
CA SER A 84 -7.64 6.72 10.87
C SER A 84 -8.21 7.80 9.94
N THR A 85 -8.81 7.40 8.81
CA THR A 85 -9.43 8.33 7.86
C THR A 85 -10.62 9.05 8.48
N ALA A 86 -11.52 8.33 9.17
CA ALA A 86 -12.65 8.97 9.86
C ALA A 86 -12.18 9.98 10.92
N SER A 87 -11.11 9.66 11.65
CA SER A 87 -10.53 10.55 12.67
C SER A 87 -9.99 11.84 12.05
N VAL A 88 -9.23 11.74 10.95
CA VAL A 88 -8.67 12.91 10.26
C VAL A 88 -9.78 13.76 9.63
N LEU A 89 -10.76 13.12 8.97
CA LEU A 89 -11.91 13.83 8.40
C LEU A 89 -12.73 14.56 9.48
N SER A 90 -12.92 13.95 10.64
CA SER A 90 -13.63 14.57 11.76
C SER A 90 -12.84 15.72 12.38
N ALA A 91 -11.52 15.63 12.44
CA ALA A 91 -10.67 16.63 13.08
C ALA A 91 -10.38 17.84 12.17
N LEU A 92 -10.12 17.61 10.89
CA LEU A 92 -9.68 18.65 9.94
C LEU A 92 -10.78 19.07 8.97
N GLY A 93 -11.80 18.24 8.76
CA GLY A 93 -12.80 18.44 7.70
C GLY A 93 -12.32 17.97 6.33
N ALA A 94 -13.27 17.71 5.42
CA ALA A 94 -12.99 17.23 4.06
C ALA A 94 -12.35 18.30 3.15
N ASP A 95 -12.52 19.58 3.50
CA ASP A 95 -11.99 20.71 2.74
C ASP A 95 -10.58 21.14 3.18
N PHE A 96 -10.01 20.49 4.20
CA PHE A 96 -8.66 20.78 4.64
C PHE A 96 -7.66 20.62 3.50
N ARG A 97 -6.71 21.56 3.40
CA ARG A 97 -5.59 21.52 2.45
C ARG A 97 -4.31 21.80 3.21
N PHE A 98 -3.31 20.96 2.96
CA PHE A 98 -1.96 21.23 3.43
C PHE A 98 -1.41 22.47 2.73
N GLN A 99 -0.57 23.21 3.45
CA GLN A 99 0.21 24.31 2.91
C GLN A 99 1.66 24.07 3.30
N THR A 100 2.54 24.02 2.32
CA THR A 100 3.99 23.80 2.53
C THR A 100 4.73 25.05 2.05
N PRO A 101 4.91 26.07 2.92
CA PRO A 101 5.58 27.29 2.54
C PRO A 101 7.03 27.04 2.09
N VAL A 102 7.45 27.80 1.09
CA VAL A 102 8.83 27.85 0.64
C VAL A 102 9.28 29.30 0.69
N THR A 103 10.32 29.57 1.46
CA THR A 103 10.84 30.91 1.73
C THR A 103 12.27 31.06 1.21
N LEU A 104 12.63 32.28 0.82
CA LEU A 104 13.98 32.62 0.41
C LEU A 104 14.65 33.38 1.56
N GLU A 105 15.67 32.77 2.18
CA GLU A 105 16.48 33.37 3.23
C GLU A 105 17.83 33.79 2.66
N GLY A 106 17.90 35.02 2.15
CA GLY A 106 19.08 35.50 1.44
C GLY A 106 18.93 36.85 0.78
N THR A 107 19.87 37.16 -0.10
CA THR A 107 19.91 38.42 -0.84
C THR A 107 20.06 38.15 -2.33
N LEU A 108 19.32 38.90 -3.15
CA LEU A 108 19.44 38.88 -4.61
C LEU A 108 20.21 40.13 -5.05
N THR A 109 21.37 39.94 -5.67
CA THR A 109 22.19 41.03 -6.20
C THR A 109 22.54 40.75 -7.65
N ASN A 110 22.12 41.62 -8.58
CA ASN A 110 22.44 41.52 -10.01
C ASN A 110 22.15 40.12 -10.61
N GLY A 111 21.02 39.51 -10.24
CA GLY A 111 20.63 38.17 -10.72
C GLY A 111 21.29 37.00 -9.98
N LEU A 112 22.27 37.24 -9.11
CA LEU A 112 22.84 36.22 -8.22
C LEU A 112 22.08 36.20 -6.88
N TYR A 113 21.40 35.10 -6.60
CA TYR A 113 20.80 34.84 -5.30
C TYR A 113 21.83 34.18 -4.37
N LEU A 114 22.13 34.85 -3.25
CA LEU A 114 23.01 34.39 -2.18
C LEU A 114 22.17 34.07 -0.96
N GLY A 115 21.90 32.78 -0.74
CA GLY A 115 21.13 32.31 0.40
C GLY A 115 20.35 31.04 0.14
N ASP A 116 19.61 30.60 1.15
CA ASP A 116 18.95 29.30 1.15
C ASP A 116 17.51 29.41 0.69
N LEU A 117 16.99 28.29 0.21
CA LEU A 117 15.56 28.06 0.04
C LEU A 117 15.10 27.19 1.20
N VAL A 118 14.20 27.71 2.03
CA VAL A 118 13.78 27.06 3.27
C VAL A 118 12.33 26.62 3.15
N VAL A 119 12.11 25.32 3.28
CA VAL A 119 10.80 24.68 3.27
C VAL A 119 10.30 24.52 4.70
N ASP A 120 9.08 24.96 4.95
CA ASP A 120 8.36 24.69 6.19
C ASP A 120 7.51 23.43 6.06
N PRO A 121 7.87 22.33 6.74
CA PRO A 121 7.17 21.06 6.57
C PRO A 121 5.78 21.11 7.21
N SER A 122 4.80 20.58 6.48
CA SER A 122 3.38 20.56 6.89
C SER A 122 2.82 19.14 7.08
N GLY A 123 3.60 18.11 6.76
CA GLY A 123 3.13 16.72 6.69
C GLY A 123 2.31 16.39 5.45
N ASP A 124 2.32 17.23 4.40
CA ASP A 124 1.58 17.00 3.16
C ASP A 124 1.98 15.69 2.45
N PRO A 125 1.13 14.65 2.46
CA PRO A 125 1.47 13.37 1.83
C PRO A 125 1.33 13.41 0.31
N SER A 126 0.77 14.49 -0.25
CA SER A 126 0.53 14.65 -1.68
C SER A 126 1.65 15.40 -2.40
N LEU A 127 2.55 16.10 -1.69
CA LEU A 127 3.59 16.91 -2.31
C LEU A 127 4.48 16.10 -3.28
N GLY A 128 4.47 16.46 -4.58
CA GLY A 128 5.20 15.74 -5.62
C GLY A 128 4.68 14.34 -5.95
N SER A 129 3.59 13.89 -5.31
CA SER A 129 3.05 12.55 -5.55
C SER A 129 2.55 12.39 -6.98
N TRP A 130 2.84 11.22 -7.56
CA TRP A 130 2.35 10.82 -8.87
C TRP A 130 0.83 10.58 -8.90
N ARG A 131 0.18 10.47 -7.73
CA ARG A 131 -1.28 10.30 -7.62
C ARG A 131 -2.05 11.63 -7.67
N PHE A 132 -1.35 12.74 -7.45
CA PHE A 132 -1.94 14.08 -7.34
C PHE A 132 -1.26 15.01 -8.38
N PRO A 133 -1.79 15.06 -9.62
CA PRO A 133 -1.21 15.89 -10.68
C PRO A 133 -1.00 17.37 -10.30
N GLU A 134 -1.85 17.90 -9.42
CA GLU A 134 -1.81 19.27 -8.92
C GLU A 134 -0.55 19.60 -8.10
N THR A 135 0.03 18.62 -7.41
CA THR A 135 1.24 18.77 -6.60
C THR A 135 2.47 18.15 -7.25
N ALA A 136 2.30 17.44 -8.37
CA ALA A 136 3.39 16.78 -9.10
C ALA A 136 4.48 17.75 -9.60
N LEU A 137 4.13 19.02 -9.84
CA LEU A 137 5.03 20.06 -10.35
C LEU A 137 5.62 20.96 -9.25
N ALA A 138 5.63 20.53 -7.98
CA ALA A 138 6.10 21.35 -6.85
C ALA A 138 7.49 21.99 -7.06
N CYS A 139 8.46 21.22 -7.57
CA CYS A 139 9.82 21.74 -7.81
C CYS A 139 9.88 22.73 -8.98
N GLU A 140 9.05 22.50 -10.00
CA GLU A 140 8.94 23.40 -11.15
C GLU A 140 8.30 24.73 -10.73
N GLN A 141 7.28 24.70 -9.87
CA GLN A 141 6.67 25.90 -9.28
C GLN A 141 7.69 26.70 -8.46
N VAL A 142 8.56 26.03 -7.70
CA VAL A 142 9.68 26.68 -7.00
C VAL A 142 10.62 27.35 -7.99
N ALA A 143 11.04 26.65 -9.04
CA ALA A 143 11.97 27.19 -10.01
C ALA A 143 11.39 28.37 -10.82
N ASP A 144 10.11 28.29 -11.19
CA ASP A 144 9.36 29.37 -11.84
C ASP A 144 9.26 30.60 -10.91
N ALA A 145 9.05 30.38 -9.61
CA ALA A 145 9.02 31.44 -8.62
C ALA A 145 10.38 32.15 -8.43
N LEU A 146 11.50 31.44 -8.57
CA LEU A 146 12.85 32.03 -8.55
C LEU A 146 13.12 32.79 -9.86
N GLN A 147 12.78 32.21 -11.01
CA GLN A 147 12.93 32.86 -12.31
C GLN A 147 12.13 34.16 -12.38
N ALA A 148 10.88 34.16 -11.92
CA ALA A 148 10.01 35.34 -11.87
C ALA A 148 10.56 36.45 -10.96
N ARG A 149 11.40 36.11 -9.97
CA ARG A 149 12.11 37.07 -9.11
C ARG A 149 13.41 37.60 -9.73
N GLY A 150 13.76 37.19 -10.94
CA GLY A 150 14.97 37.61 -11.64
C GLY A 150 16.24 36.89 -11.19
N VAL A 151 16.11 35.73 -10.52
CA VAL A 151 17.27 34.89 -10.21
C VAL A 151 17.80 34.26 -11.50
N GLN A 152 19.08 34.48 -11.77
CA GLN A 152 19.82 33.92 -12.92
C GLN A 152 20.86 32.89 -12.47
N GLN A 153 21.39 33.05 -11.26
CA GLN A 153 22.35 32.13 -10.66
C GLN A 153 22.06 32.04 -9.16
N TRP A 154 22.37 30.90 -8.55
CA TRP A 154 22.11 30.67 -7.14
C TRP A 154 23.34 30.13 -6.41
N ARG A 155 23.62 30.65 -5.22
CA ARG A 155 24.56 30.05 -4.27
C ARG A 155 23.88 29.89 -2.92
N GLY A 156 23.61 28.65 -2.53
CA GLY A 156 22.97 28.29 -1.26
C GLY A 156 22.51 26.83 -1.27
N GLN A 157 21.59 26.47 -0.39
CA GLN A 157 21.05 25.11 -0.25
C GLN A 157 19.52 25.10 -0.16
N VAL A 158 18.90 23.97 -0.52
CA VAL A 158 17.51 23.69 -0.13
C VAL A 158 17.55 23.10 1.28
N ARG A 159 16.87 23.73 2.23
CA ARG A 159 16.74 23.27 3.61
C ARG A 159 15.28 23.00 3.93
N VAL A 160 15.05 22.00 4.77
CA VAL A 160 13.74 21.73 5.34
C VAL A 160 13.83 22.01 6.84
N ARG A 161 12.99 22.90 7.35
CA ARG A 161 13.09 23.35 8.75
C ARG A 161 12.75 22.21 9.70
N GLY A 162 13.60 21.98 10.70
CA GLY A 162 13.33 21.01 11.78
C GLY A 162 13.53 19.54 11.40
N THR A 163 14.24 19.22 10.31
CA THR A 163 14.52 17.83 9.90
C THR A 163 15.96 17.37 10.17
N ASP A 164 16.85 18.26 10.59
CA ASP A 164 18.29 17.98 10.71
C ASP A 164 18.61 16.84 11.72
N ASP A 165 17.74 16.64 12.73
CA ASP A 165 17.90 15.61 13.78
C ASP A 165 16.76 14.56 13.78
N VAL A 166 15.95 14.50 12.72
CA VAL A 166 14.81 13.57 12.66
C VAL A 166 15.25 12.23 12.06
N GLU A 167 15.40 11.22 12.91
CA GLU A 167 15.67 9.86 12.43
C GLU A 167 14.39 9.22 11.88
N ALA A 168 14.50 8.59 10.71
CA ALA A 168 13.43 7.80 10.10
C ALA A 168 13.13 6.57 10.98
N ALA A 169 12.09 6.67 11.82
CA ALA A 169 11.70 5.59 12.71
C ALA A 169 10.74 4.59 12.04
N PHE A 170 10.75 3.36 12.53
CA PHE A 170 9.68 2.40 12.26
C PHE A 170 8.42 2.74 13.05
N GLY A 171 7.26 2.49 12.45
CA GLY A 171 6.01 2.45 13.22
C GLY A 171 6.04 1.32 14.27
N PRO A 172 5.33 1.46 15.40
CA PRO A 172 5.21 0.39 16.38
C PRO A 172 4.73 -0.92 15.73
N GLY A 173 5.50 -1.99 15.95
CA GLY A 173 5.18 -3.33 15.41
C GLY A 173 5.54 -3.55 13.93
N TRP A 174 6.18 -2.60 13.25
CA TRP A 174 6.66 -2.81 11.88
C TRP A 174 7.85 -3.77 11.86
N ALA A 175 7.88 -4.63 10.84
CA ALA A 175 8.99 -5.54 10.61
C ALA A 175 10.17 -4.79 9.98
N TRP A 176 11.38 -5.15 10.39
CA TRP A 176 12.60 -4.49 9.92
C TRP A 176 12.92 -4.82 8.45
N ASP A 177 12.50 -5.99 7.97
CA ASP A 177 12.71 -6.48 6.61
C ASP A 177 11.74 -5.86 5.59
N ASP A 178 10.69 -5.17 6.08
CA ASP A 178 9.81 -4.36 5.25
C ASP A 178 10.40 -3.01 4.87
N ALA A 179 11.51 -2.60 5.52
CA ALA A 179 12.04 -1.24 5.45
C ALA A 179 12.34 -0.72 4.05
N ALA A 180 12.60 -1.62 3.08
CA ALA A 180 12.88 -1.24 1.70
C ALA A 180 11.63 -0.85 0.90
N TYR A 181 10.43 -1.24 1.33
CA TYR A 181 9.24 -1.15 0.51
C TYR A 181 8.42 0.11 0.81
N ALA A 182 7.73 0.62 -0.22
CA ALA A 182 6.89 1.81 -0.16
C ALA A 182 5.90 1.86 1.01
N TYR A 183 5.27 0.73 1.35
CA TYR A 183 4.28 0.68 2.44
C TYR A 183 4.91 0.80 3.84
N SER A 184 6.25 0.73 3.92
CA SER A 184 7.06 0.95 5.11
C SER A 184 7.92 2.23 4.97
N ALA A 185 7.57 3.16 4.08
CA ALA A 185 8.20 4.47 4.07
C ALA A 185 7.98 5.18 5.41
N ALA A 186 9.01 5.83 5.95
CA ALA A 186 8.94 6.42 7.27
C ALA A 186 7.97 7.62 7.30
N PRO A 187 7.12 7.75 8.34
CA PRO A 187 6.31 8.93 8.54
C PRO A 187 7.17 10.07 9.07
N THR A 188 7.55 11.00 8.19
CA THR A 188 8.39 12.16 8.51
C THR A 188 7.58 13.46 8.47
N PRO A 189 7.99 14.53 9.18
CA PRO A 189 7.33 15.84 9.10
C PRO A 189 7.29 16.40 7.67
N PHE A 190 8.32 16.12 6.88
CA PHE A 190 8.38 16.45 5.46
C PHE A 190 8.22 15.20 4.61
N VAL A 191 7.20 15.18 3.76
CA VAL A 191 6.97 14.09 2.81
C VAL A 191 7.14 14.63 1.40
N PHE A 192 7.89 13.92 0.57
CA PHE A 192 8.03 14.26 -0.85
C PHE A 192 7.94 12.99 -1.70
N ARG A 193 7.06 12.99 -2.69
CA ARG A 193 6.72 11.81 -3.49
C ARG A 193 6.40 10.58 -2.62
N GLU A 194 5.64 10.77 -1.54
CA GLU A 194 5.31 9.69 -0.58
C GLU A 194 6.54 9.02 0.07
N ASN A 195 7.70 9.69 0.05
CA ASN A 195 8.98 9.16 0.51
C ASN A 195 9.40 7.90 -0.24
N VAL A 196 9.23 7.91 -1.57
CA VAL A 196 9.63 6.79 -2.42
C VAL A 196 10.38 7.17 -3.69
N VAL A 197 11.08 6.18 -4.24
CA VAL A 197 11.62 6.16 -5.59
C VAL A 197 11.25 4.84 -6.26
N ASP A 198 11.04 4.85 -7.57
CA ASP A 198 10.70 3.64 -8.31
C ASP A 198 11.97 3.03 -8.90
N LEU A 199 12.23 1.75 -8.62
CA LEU A 199 13.29 0.97 -9.24
C LEU A 199 12.69 0.08 -10.32
N ALA A 200 13.20 0.21 -11.55
CA ALA A 200 12.87 -0.65 -12.68
C ALA A 200 14.14 -1.38 -13.14
N LEU A 201 13.99 -2.68 -13.36
CA LEU A 201 14.99 -3.56 -13.95
C LEU A 201 14.52 -3.94 -15.34
N SER A 202 15.44 -3.92 -16.30
CA SER A 202 15.16 -4.36 -17.66
C SER A 202 16.35 -5.09 -18.28
N ARG A 203 16.04 -5.98 -19.21
CA ARG A 203 17.00 -6.72 -20.02
C ARG A 203 16.49 -6.81 -21.46
N ALA A 204 17.42 -6.76 -22.42
CA ALA A 204 17.11 -6.94 -23.84
C ALA A 204 16.66 -8.38 -24.16
N ASP A 205 15.92 -8.53 -25.25
CA ASP A 205 15.47 -9.83 -25.73
C ASP A 205 16.65 -10.74 -26.09
N GLY A 206 16.60 -11.99 -25.62
CA GLY A 206 17.63 -13.01 -25.86
C GLY A 206 18.91 -12.85 -25.03
N ALA A 207 19.01 -11.86 -24.14
CA ALA A 207 20.16 -11.73 -23.25
C ALA A 207 20.17 -12.79 -22.15
N ASP A 208 21.37 -13.14 -21.69
CA ASP A 208 21.62 -14.18 -20.68
C ASP A 208 20.97 -13.83 -19.33
N CYS A 209 20.25 -14.81 -18.78
CA CYS A 209 19.50 -14.72 -17.54
C CYS A 209 20.38 -14.46 -16.31
N ALA A 210 21.67 -14.81 -16.38
CA ALA A 210 22.64 -14.60 -15.31
C ALA A 210 23.31 -13.21 -15.34
N LEU A 211 23.21 -12.46 -16.44
CA LEU A 211 23.85 -11.15 -16.55
C LEU A 211 23.09 -10.06 -15.77
N PRO A 212 23.78 -9.06 -15.20
CA PRO A 212 23.12 -7.93 -14.53
C PRO A 212 22.08 -7.21 -15.42
N PRO A 213 20.95 -6.74 -14.86
CA PRO A 213 19.99 -5.90 -15.58
C PRO A 213 20.53 -4.50 -15.85
N THR A 214 19.86 -3.79 -16.75
CA THR A 214 19.82 -2.33 -16.69
C THR A 214 18.97 -1.91 -15.49
N VAL A 215 19.52 -1.05 -14.64
CA VAL A 215 18.81 -0.50 -13.47
C VAL A 215 18.44 0.94 -13.75
N GLN A 216 17.17 1.28 -13.57
CA GLN A 216 16.66 2.63 -13.70
C GLN A 216 15.92 3.04 -12.44
N LEU A 217 16.27 4.22 -11.90
CA LEU A 217 15.55 4.86 -10.81
C LEU A 217 14.69 6.00 -11.37
N THR A 218 13.48 6.12 -10.84
CA THR A 218 12.57 7.23 -11.15
C THR A 218 12.18 7.94 -9.87
N PRO A 219 12.34 9.28 -9.81
CA PRO A 219 12.79 10.19 -10.88
C PRO A 219 14.30 10.09 -11.13
N ALA A 220 14.76 10.64 -12.26
CA ALA A 220 16.17 10.60 -12.67
C ALA A 220 17.11 11.33 -11.69
N PHE A 221 16.61 12.35 -10.99
CA PHE A 221 17.32 13.04 -9.92
C PHE A 221 17.40 12.27 -8.60
N ALA A 222 16.84 11.06 -8.51
CA ALA A 222 16.92 10.25 -7.31
C ALA A 222 18.38 9.93 -6.96
N THR A 223 18.77 10.23 -5.72
CA THR A 223 20.12 10.02 -5.19
C THR A 223 20.27 8.66 -4.48
N LEU A 224 19.20 7.86 -4.41
CA LEU A 224 19.22 6.56 -3.74
C LEU A 224 20.16 5.59 -4.48
N SER A 225 21.09 4.94 -3.76
CA SER A 225 21.90 3.87 -4.33
C SER A 225 21.16 2.53 -4.24
N ALA A 226 21.10 1.78 -5.35
CA ALA A 226 20.51 0.45 -5.41
C ALA A 226 21.50 -0.57 -6.00
N ILE A 227 21.88 -1.56 -5.20
CA ILE A 227 22.76 -2.66 -5.63
C ILE A 227 21.90 -3.87 -5.96
N VAL A 228 21.96 -4.35 -7.20
CA VAL A 228 21.16 -5.48 -7.68
C VAL A 228 22.04 -6.69 -7.94
N ARG A 229 21.77 -7.79 -7.24
CA ARG A 229 22.38 -9.10 -7.49
C ARG A 229 21.41 -9.99 -8.27
N VAL A 230 21.88 -10.65 -9.31
CA VAL A 230 21.08 -11.64 -10.05
C VAL A 230 21.26 -13.03 -9.44
N ASP A 231 20.17 -13.76 -9.28
CA ASP A 231 20.17 -15.17 -8.89
C ASP A 231 19.49 -16.01 -9.97
N ALA A 232 20.30 -16.60 -10.85
CA ALA A 232 19.84 -17.44 -11.95
C ALA A 232 19.52 -18.90 -11.54
N ASN A 233 19.81 -19.27 -10.29
CA ASN A 233 19.61 -20.63 -9.77
C ASN A 233 18.36 -20.75 -8.88
N ALA A 234 17.61 -19.66 -8.70
CA ALA A 234 16.36 -19.66 -7.94
C ALA A 234 15.29 -20.59 -8.54
N GLU A 235 14.35 -21.05 -7.73
CA GLU A 235 13.24 -21.89 -8.25
C GLU A 235 12.19 -21.06 -9.02
N ARG A 236 12.01 -19.80 -8.63
CA ARG A 236 11.00 -18.90 -9.19
C ARG A 236 11.54 -17.50 -9.36
N ALA A 237 11.10 -16.83 -10.43
CA ALA A 237 11.39 -15.42 -10.67
C ALA A 237 10.75 -14.55 -9.58
N ASN A 238 11.51 -13.59 -9.07
CA ASN A 238 11.06 -12.62 -8.06
C ASN A 238 12.07 -11.46 -7.96
N LEU A 239 11.62 -10.30 -7.50
CA LEU A 239 12.47 -9.21 -7.05
C LEU A 239 12.21 -8.96 -5.56
N SER A 240 13.25 -9.09 -4.75
CA SER A 240 13.18 -8.78 -3.32
C SER A 240 14.28 -7.81 -2.95
N CYS A 241 13.97 -6.81 -2.12
CA CYS A 241 14.90 -5.79 -1.69
C CYS A 241 14.95 -5.70 -0.17
N THR A 242 16.11 -5.37 0.36
CA THR A 242 16.34 -5.16 1.79
C THR A 242 17.08 -3.84 1.99
N ARG A 243 16.73 -3.15 3.07
CA ARG A 243 17.29 -1.86 3.47
C ARG A 243 17.45 -1.90 4.98
N GLN A 244 18.53 -1.30 5.48
CA GLN A 244 18.61 -0.89 6.88
C GLN A 244 18.29 0.61 6.93
N ARG A 245 17.42 1.05 7.84
CA ARG A 245 17.12 2.49 7.96
C ARG A 245 18.38 3.27 8.32
N GLY A 246 18.52 4.45 7.73
CA GLY A 246 19.71 5.30 7.84
C GLY A 246 20.92 4.81 7.02
N ALA A 247 20.85 3.66 6.36
CA ALA A 247 21.89 3.25 5.41
C ALA A 247 21.72 3.96 4.06
N PRO A 248 22.82 4.23 3.32
CA PRO A 248 22.81 5.06 2.10
C PRO A 248 22.14 4.40 0.89
N GLY A 249 21.66 3.16 0.99
CA GLY A 249 21.14 2.45 -0.17
C GLY A 249 20.35 1.19 0.14
N VAL A 250 19.86 0.58 -0.93
CA VAL A 250 19.06 -0.63 -0.92
C VAL A 250 19.81 -1.76 -1.62
N ARG A 251 19.70 -2.99 -1.10
CA ARG A 251 20.21 -4.19 -1.73
C ARG A 251 19.06 -5.00 -2.27
N CYS A 252 19.07 -5.33 -3.54
CA CYS A 252 18.05 -6.14 -4.19
C CYS A 252 18.63 -7.44 -4.74
N VAL A 253 17.83 -8.49 -4.70
CA VAL A 253 18.10 -9.75 -5.39
C VAL A 253 17.02 -9.94 -6.44
N TRP A 254 17.44 -9.97 -7.70
CA TRP A 254 16.59 -10.31 -8.83
C TRP A 254 16.77 -11.79 -9.17
N ARG A 255 15.82 -12.62 -8.71
CA ARG A 255 15.76 -14.03 -9.04
C ARG A 255 15.28 -14.17 -10.48
N SER A 256 16.11 -14.74 -11.33
CA SER A 256 15.92 -14.81 -12.79
C SER A 256 16.31 -16.20 -13.30
N PRO A 257 15.59 -17.27 -12.93
CA PRO A 257 15.97 -18.60 -13.34
C PRO A 257 15.84 -18.80 -14.85
N VAL A 258 16.73 -19.62 -15.42
CA VAL A 258 16.88 -19.76 -16.88
C VAL A 258 15.58 -20.12 -17.59
N ASN A 259 14.72 -20.92 -16.96
CA ASN A 259 13.43 -21.33 -17.53
C ASN A 259 12.36 -20.23 -17.55
N GLN A 260 12.49 -19.18 -16.74
CA GLN A 260 11.54 -18.05 -16.69
C GLN A 260 12.13 -16.77 -17.27
N CYS A 261 13.43 -16.54 -17.04
CA CYS A 261 14.24 -15.45 -17.56
C CYS A 261 13.48 -14.12 -17.67
N PRO A 262 12.97 -13.57 -16.54
CA PRO A 262 12.17 -12.36 -16.56
C PRO A 262 12.91 -11.23 -17.29
N ARG A 263 12.21 -10.52 -18.17
CA ARG A 263 12.77 -9.41 -18.95
C ARG A 263 12.76 -8.10 -18.17
N SER A 264 11.87 -7.99 -17.19
CA SER A 264 11.74 -6.81 -16.36
C SER A 264 11.22 -7.17 -14.98
N ALA A 265 11.46 -6.27 -14.04
CA ALA A 265 10.84 -6.24 -12.73
C ALA A 265 10.82 -4.80 -12.24
N ALA A 266 9.88 -4.45 -11.37
CA ALA A 266 9.83 -3.13 -10.77
C ALA A 266 9.42 -3.22 -9.31
N VAL A 267 9.91 -2.30 -8.50
CA VAL A 267 9.56 -2.16 -7.09
C VAL A 267 9.69 -0.70 -6.70
N ARG A 268 8.80 -0.25 -5.82
CA ARG A 268 8.88 1.08 -5.23
C ARG A 268 9.61 1.00 -3.91
N LEU A 269 10.75 1.69 -3.85
CA LEU A 269 11.65 1.71 -2.71
C LEU A 269 11.36 2.92 -1.83
N SER A 270 11.35 2.71 -0.53
CA SER A 270 11.30 3.79 0.46
C SER A 270 12.62 4.59 0.47
N VAL A 271 12.52 5.86 0.81
CA VAL A 271 13.65 6.74 1.15
C VAL A 271 13.49 7.25 2.57
N ASP A 272 14.58 7.31 3.33
CA ASP A 272 14.59 7.83 4.70
C ASP A 272 14.82 9.35 4.74
N GLU A 273 15.36 9.94 3.67
CA GLU A 273 15.73 11.35 3.58
C GLU A 273 15.03 12.06 2.39
N PRO A 274 13.70 12.26 2.46
CA PRO A 274 12.95 12.90 1.38
C PRO A 274 13.40 14.34 1.07
N GLN A 275 14.02 15.03 2.02
CA GLN A 275 14.62 16.35 1.83
C GLN A 275 15.75 16.36 0.80
N ILE A 276 16.56 15.29 0.74
CA ILE A 276 17.63 15.16 -0.26
C ILE A 276 17.00 14.97 -1.64
N LEU A 277 15.96 14.13 -1.73
CA LEU A 277 15.22 13.91 -2.97
C LEU A 277 14.56 15.20 -3.48
N PHE A 278 13.99 16.01 -2.57
CA PHE A 278 13.41 17.30 -2.91
C PHE A 278 14.46 18.33 -3.35
N SER A 279 15.61 18.41 -2.67
CA SER A 279 16.73 19.28 -3.08
C SER A 279 17.18 18.97 -4.50
N ALA A 280 17.39 17.69 -4.83
CA ALA A 280 17.78 17.25 -6.17
C ALA A 280 16.71 17.61 -7.23
N CYS A 281 15.43 17.50 -6.87
CA CYS A 281 14.32 17.90 -7.74
C CYS A 281 14.31 19.40 -8.06
N VAL A 282 14.48 20.25 -7.03
CA VAL A 282 14.54 21.71 -7.18
C VAL A 282 15.76 22.12 -7.99
N GLU A 283 16.92 21.51 -7.75
CA GLU A 283 18.14 21.78 -8.52
C GLU A 283 17.99 21.41 -9.99
N GLU A 284 17.38 20.26 -10.31
CA GLU A 284 17.10 19.89 -11.70
C GLU A 284 16.13 20.88 -12.35
N ALA A 285 15.05 21.27 -11.64
CA ALA A 285 14.08 22.24 -12.13
C ALA A 285 14.72 23.60 -12.42
N LEU A 286 15.57 24.11 -11.51
CA LEU A 286 16.32 25.36 -11.67
C LEU A 286 17.29 25.29 -12.84
N LEU A 287 18.01 24.18 -12.99
CA LEU A 287 18.93 23.98 -14.12
C LEU A 287 18.18 24.02 -15.46
N LYS A 288 16.98 23.41 -15.55
CA LYS A 288 16.11 23.49 -16.75
C LYS A 288 15.65 24.92 -17.06
N ARG A 289 15.56 25.81 -16.06
CA ARG A 289 15.29 27.25 -16.25
C ARG A 289 16.53 28.07 -16.60
N GLY A 290 17.71 27.44 -16.69
CA GLY A 290 18.98 28.14 -16.88
C GLY A 290 19.48 28.85 -15.63
N ILE A 291 19.05 28.42 -14.43
CA ILE A 291 19.49 28.97 -13.14
C ILE A 291 20.45 27.95 -12.48
N PRO A 292 21.75 27.96 -12.81
CA PRO A 292 22.68 27.01 -12.22
C PRO A 292 22.95 27.32 -10.74
N ARG A 293 23.11 26.26 -9.95
CA ARG A 293 23.67 26.34 -8.60
C ARG A 293 25.20 26.46 -8.70
N LEU A 294 25.75 27.53 -8.14
CA LEU A 294 27.18 27.77 -8.02
C LEU A 294 27.75 27.02 -6.79
N PRO A 295 29.02 26.60 -6.83
CA PRO A 295 29.69 26.02 -5.66
C PRO A 295 29.64 26.94 -4.44
N ALA A 296 29.57 26.33 -3.26
CA ALA A 296 29.87 27.03 -2.01
C ALA A 296 31.34 27.50 -2.05
N THR A 297 31.59 28.72 -1.58
CA THR A 297 32.93 29.29 -1.42
C THR A 297 33.62 28.74 -0.20
#